data_AF-A0A8G1VLP6-F1
#
_entry.id   AF-A0A8G1VLP6-F1
#
_cell.length_a   1.000
_cell.length_b   1.000
_cell.length_c   1.000
_cell.angle_alpha   90.00
_cell.angle_beta   90.00
_cell.angle_gamma   90.00
#
_symmetry.space_group_name_H-M   'P 1'
#
loop_
_entity.id
_entity.type
_entity.pdbx_description
1 polymer ?
#
loop_
_entity_poly.entity_id
_entity_poly.type
_entity_poly.pdbx_seq_one_letter_code
_entity_poly.pdbx_strand_id
1 'polypeptide(L)'
;FACLFCNHENSIVVKLDKKLGLGNLSCKVCGQRFQTGINYLSAAVDVYSDWVDACDAVAKDTATKYEDNDPRVRPSNDFATSPSARDVGFEEADRNDTYADEY
;
A
#
# COMPACT_ATOMS: atom_id res chain seq x y z
N PHE A 1 0.65 -6.86 -21.55
CA PHE A 1 -0.29 -7.00 -20.41
C PHE A 1 -1.72 -6.71 -20.85
N ALA A 2 -2.69 -7.21 -20.09
CA ALA A 2 -4.12 -6.93 -20.29
C ALA A 2 -4.50 -5.58 -19.66
N CYS A 3 -5.44 -4.87 -20.28
CA CYS A 3 -5.92 -3.59 -19.74
C CYS A 3 -7.02 -3.81 -18.70
N LEU A 4 -6.91 -3.20 -17.51
CA LEU A 4 -7.90 -3.32 -16.43
C LEU A 4 -9.28 -2.73 -16.77
N PHE A 5 -9.35 -1.83 -17.76
CA PHE A 5 -10.61 -1.12 -18.07
C PHE A 5 -11.32 -1.65 -19.31
N CYS A 6 -10.60 -1.92 -20.40
CA CYS A 6 -11.20 -2.46 -21.64
C CYS A 6 -11.01 -3.97 -21.80
N ASN A 7 -10.33 -4.62 -20.85
CA ASN A 7 -10.08 -6.06 -20.79
C ASN A 7 -9.46 -6.71 -22.04
N HIS A 8 -8.92 -5.92 -22.96
CA HIS A 8 -8.19 -6.45 -24.11
C HIS A 8 -6.78 -6.90 -23.69
N GLU A 9 -6.46 -8.13 -24.07
CA GLU A 9 -5.12 -8.69 -23.90
C GLU A 9 -4.10 -7.99 -24.81
N ASN A 10 -2.83 -8.04 -24.42
CA ASN A 10 -1.69 -7.48 -25.18
C ASN A 10 -1.90 -6.05 -25.69
N SER A 11 -2.70 -5.27 -24.97
CA SER A 11 -3.11 -3.92 -25.37
C SER A 11 -2.36 -2.81 -24.64
N ILE A 12 -1.67 -3.18 -23.57
CA ILE A 12 -0.83 -2.27 -22.80
C ILE A 12 0.58 -2.22 -23.40
N VAL A 13 1.05 -1.01 -23.66
CA VAL A 13 2.42 -0.67 -24.07
C VAL A 13 3.07 0.14 -22.96
N VAL A 14 4.27 -0.28 -22.54
CA VAL A 14 5.06 0.39 -21.50
C VAL A 14 6.34 0.94 -22.11
N LYS A 15 6.67 2.19 -21.80
CA LYS A 15 7.92 2.86 -22.16
C LYS A 15 8.66 3.26 -20.88
N LEU A 16 9.92 2.89 -20.76
CA LEU A 16 10.75 3.13 -19.58
C LEU A 16 11.82 4.17 -19.92
N ASP A 17 11.66 5.38 -19.41
CA ASP A 17 12.64 6.46 -19.56
C ASP A 17 13.59 6.46 -18.37
N LYS A 18 14.56 5.52 -18.38
CA LYS A 18 15.53 5.32 -17.28
C LYS A 18 16.37 6.57 -16.97
N LYS A 19 16.56 7.47 -17.93
CA LYS A 19 17.26 8.74 -17.73
C LYS A 19 16.49 9.72 -16.85
N LEU A 20 15.16 9.73 -16.99
CA LEU A 20 14.26 10.59 -16.24
C LEU A 20 13.72 9.88 -14.98
N GLY A 21 13.92 8.57 -14.87
CA GLY A 21 13.32 7.76 -13.81
C GLY A 21 11.81 7.69 -13.93
N LEU A 22 11.27 7.70 -15.16
CA LEU A 22 9.82 7.69 -15.41
C LEU A 22 9.40 6.50 -16.26
N GLY A 23 8.36 5.79 -15.81
CA GLY A 23 7.69 4.72 -16.52
C GLY A 23 6.35 5.21 -17.06
N ASN A 24 6.15 5.10 -18.37
CA ASN A 24 4.95 5.51 -19.08
C ASN A 24 4.17 4.28 -19.57
N LEU A 25 2.93 4.12 -19.12
CA LEU A 25 2.02 3.06 -19.53
C LEU A 25 0.90 3.65 -20.38
N SER A 26 0.55 2.98 -21.49
CA SER A 26 -0.56 3.38 -22.35
C SER A 26 -1.31 2.17 -22.93
N CYS A 27 -2.64 2.23 -22.96
CA CYS A 27 -3.47 1.24 -23.63
C CYS A 27 -3.78 1.66 -25.07
N LYS A 28 -3.51 0.78 -26.04
CA LYS A 28 -3.75 1.04 -27.46
C LYS A 28 -5.24 0.99 -27.87
N VAL A 29 -6.10 0.44 -27.03
CA VAL A 29 -7.53 0.24 -27.33
C VAL A 29 -8.39 1.36 -26.73
N CYS A 30 -8.37 1.53 -25.40
CA CYS A 30 -9.15 2.57 -24.72
C CYS A 30 -8.39 3.90 -24.52
N GLY A 31 -7.08 3.95 -24.81
CA GLY A 31 -6.30 5.19 -24.74
C GLY A 31 -5.91 5.65 -23.34
N GLN A 32 -6.15 4.85 -22.29
CA GLN A 32 -5.71 5.21 -20.93
C GLN A 32 -4.20 5.29 -20.82
N ARG A 33 -3.75 6.24 -20.00
CA ARG A 33 -2.34 6.55 -19.79
C ARG A 33 -2.07 6.65 -18.30
N PHE A 34 -0.92 6.16 -17.89
CA PHE A 34 -0.45 6.20 -16.51
C PHE A 34 1.05 6.44 -16.48
N GLN A 35 1.52 7.16 -15.48
CA GLN A 35 2.93 7.46 -15.30
C GLN A 35 3.31 7.21 -13.84
N THR A 36 4.41 6.49 -13.63
CA THR A 36 4.98 6.21 -12.30
C THR A 36 6.49 6.46 -12.31
N GLY A 37 7.06 6.61 -11.11
CA GLY A 37 8.51 6.68 -10.93
C GLY A 37 9.14 5.29 -11.09
N ILE A 38 10.29 5.20 -11.76
CA ILE A 38 11.04 3.96 -11.94
C ILE A 38 12.51 4.15 -11.57
N ASN A 39 13.19 3.03 -11.28
CA ASN A 39 14.64 2.99 -11.09
C ASN A 39 15.33 2.21 -12.22
N TYR A 40 16.63 1.98 -12.10
CA TYR A 40 17.44 1.31 -13.12
C TYR A 40 17.18 -0.21 -13.23
N LEU A 41 16.70 -0.82 -12.14
CA LEU A 41 16.31 -2.23 -12.06
C LEU A 41 14.86 -2.46 -12.50
N SER A 42 14.05 -1.39 -12.55
CA SER A 42 12.65 -1.49 -12.94
C SER A 42 12.49 -2.00 -14.37
N ALA A 43 11.49 -2.86 -14.53
CA ALA A 43 11.05 -3.50 -15.74
C ALA A 43 9.58 -3.11 -16.04
N ALA A 44 9.09 -3.55 -17.20
CA ALA A 44 7.73 -3.23 -17.64
C ALA A 44 6.65 -3.84 -16.72
N VAL A 45 6.96 -4.92 -16.01
CA VAL A 45 6.06 -5.55 -15.03
C VAL A 45 5.88 -4.68 -13.80
N ASP A 46 6.93 -4.02 -13.31
CA ASP A 46 6.85 -3.16 -12.12
C ASP A 46 5.89 -1.99 -12.36
N VAL A 47 6.00 -1.33 -13.52
CA VAL A 47 5.07 -0.25 -13.92
C VAL A 47 3.63 -0.73 -14.06
N TYR A 48 3.44 -1.99 -14.49
CA TYR A 48 2.10 -2.57 -14.59
C TYR A 48 1.51 -2.85 -13.20
N SER A 49 2.31 -3.39 -12.28
CA SER A 49 1.90 -3.61 -10.88
C SER A 49 1.55 -2.30 -10.19
N ASP A 50 2.40 -1.28 -10.30
CA ASP A 50 2.14 0.06 -9.77
C ASP A 50 0.81 0.64 -10.29
N TRP A 51 0.51 0.40 -11.57
CA TRP A 51 -0.74 0.85 -12.17
C TRP A 51 -1.96 0.13 -11.58
N VAL A 52 -1.86 -1.17 -11.34
CA VAL A 52 -2.91 -1.97 -10.69
C VAL A 52 -3.13 -1.44 -9.26
N ASP A 53 -2.06 -1.29 -8.50
CA ASP A 53 -2.12 -0.81 -7.11
C ASP A 53 -2.70 0.61 -7.02
N ALA A 54 -2.33 1.50 -7.95
CA ALA A 54 -2.89 2.86 -8.03
C ALA A 54 -4.40 2.83 -8.34
N CYS A 55 -4.85 1.94 -9.22
CA CYS A 55 -6.29 1.81 -9.53
C CYS A 55 -7.07 1.28 -8.32
N ASP A 56 -6.51 0.30 -7.61
CA ASP A 56 -7.11 -0.27 -6.40
C ASP A 56 -7.16 0.75 -5.25
N ALA A 57 -6.13 1.56 -5.08
CA ALA A 57 -6.09 2.60 -4.05
C ALA A 57 -7.20 3.64 -4.27
N VAL A 58 -7.44 4.06 -5.52
CA VAL A 58 -8.53 5.00 -5.86
C VAL A 58 -9.89 4.37 -5.54
N ALA A 59 -10.09 3.10 -5.87
CA ALA A 59 -11.33 2.40 -5.54
C ALA A 59 -11.57 2.31 -4.02
N LYS A 60 -10.53 2.00 -3.25
CA LYS A 60 -10.63 1.91 -1.77
C LYS A 60 -10.88 3.27 -1.11
N ASP A 61 -10.19 4.32 -1.56
CA ASP A 61 -10.40 5.69 -1.04
C ASP A 61 -11.85 6.16 -1.25
N THR A 62 -12.44 5.83 -2.40
CA THR A 62 -13.85 6.13 -2.63
C THR A 62 -14.78 5.37 -1.69
N ALA A 63 -14.43 4.17 -1.24
CA ALA A 63 -15.26 3.38 -0.33
C ALA A 63 -15.15 3.83 1.14
N THR A 64 -13.93 4.09 1.63
CA THR A 64 -13.69 4.48 3.03
C THR A 64 -14.27 5.86 3.38
N LYS A 65 -14.33 6.77 2.40
CA LYS A 65 -14.94 8.10 2.60
C LYS A 65 -16.44 8.05 2.90
N TYR A 66 -17.14 6.96 2.55
CA TYR A 66 -18.55 6.79 2.88
C TYR A 66 -18.78 6.22 4.30
N GLU A 67 -17.80 5.53 4.89
CA GLU A 67 -17.96 4.97 6.25
C GLU A 67 -17.69 6.00 7.35
N ASP A 68 -16.80 6.98 7.12
CA ASP A 68 -16.53 8.08 8.07
C ASP A 68 -17.69 9.10 8.17
N ASN A 69 -18.54 9.19 7.13
CA ASN A 69 -19.69 10.10 7.10
C ASN A 69 -21.00 9.47 7.60
N ASP A 70 -20.97 8.25 8.18
CA ASP A 70 -22.15 7.68 8.83
C ASP A 70 -22.24 8.18 10.29
N PRO A 71 -23.19 9.05 10.64
CA PRO A 71 -23.34 9.58 12.01
C PRO A 71 -23.76 8.53 13.05
N ARG A 72 -23.92 7.25 12.66
CA ARG A 72 -24.27 6.14 13.56
C ARG A 72 -23.06 5.35 14.02
N VAL A 73 -21.88 5.52 13.41
CA VAL A 73 -20.64 4.89 13.88
C VAL A 73 -20.05 5.77 14.98
N ARG A 74 -20.50 5.54 16.22
CA ARG A 74 -19.84 6.10 17.41
C ARG A 74 -18.44 5.49 17.52
N PRO A 75 -17.36 6.28 17.54
CA PRO A 75 -16.08 5.75 18.01
C PRO A 75 -16.28 5.42 19.49
N SER A 76 -16.19 4.15 19.86
CA SER A 76 -16.10 3.75 21.27
C SER A 76 -14.78 4.29 21.81
N ASN A 77 -14.86 5.50 22.36
CA ASN A 77 -13.76 6.14 23.06
C ASN A 77 -13.68 5.50 24.45
N ASP A 78 -13.18 4.26 24.51
CA ASP A 78 -12.90 3.53 25.74
C ASP A 78 -11.64 4.11 26.41
N PHE A 79 -11.71 5.38 26.79
CA PHE A 79 -10.76 6.00 27.71
C PHE A 79 -11.50 7.06 28.54
N ALA A 80 -12.02 6.64 29.69
CA ALA A 80 -11.99 7.43 30.92
C ALA A 80 -12.54 6.65 32.12
N THR A 81 -11.65 6.16 32.97
CA THR A 81 -11.83 6.27 34.43
C THR A 81 -10.47 6.33 35.13
N SER A 82 -9.91 7.54 35.13
CA SER A 82 -9.42 8.35 36.27
C SER A 82 -8.63 7.75 37.47
N PRO A 83 -7.91 8.62 38.23
CA PRO A 83 -6.58 8.35 38.79
C PRO A 83 -6.54 8.00 40.29
N SER A 84 -5.41 7.46 40.74
CA SER A 84 -4.64 7.82 41.96
C SER A 84 -4.04 6.62 42.72
N ALA A 85 -2.89 6.89 43.36
CA ALA A 85 -2.23 6.14 44.44
C ALA A 85 -1.27 4.98 44.10
N ARG A 86 0.03 5.35 43.97
CA ARG A 86 1.21 4.79 44.68
C ARG A 86 1.25 3.27 44.96
N ASP A 87 2.20 2.57 44.32
CA ASP A 87 3.14 1.72 45.06
C ASP A 87 4.44 1.53 44.26
N VAL A 88 5.57 1.50 44.97
CA VAL A 88 6.93 1.39 44.45
C VAL A 88 7.49 0.03 44.86
N GLY A 89 8.03 -0.72 43.90
CA GLY A 89 8.89 -1.89 44.09
C GLY A 89 8.57 -2.98 43.07
N PHE A 90 9.49 -3.81 42.55
CA PHE A 90 10.93 -4.01 42.71
C PHE A 90 11.26 -5.21 41.77
N GLU A 91 12.42 -5.19 41.09
CA GLU A 91 13.13 -6.36 40.51
C GLU A 91 12.44 -7.16 39.38
N GLU A 92 13.09 -7.85 38.43
CA GLU A 92 14.47 -8.25 38.12
C GLU A 92 14.44 -8.70 36.63
N ALA A 93 15.36 -8.27 35.78
CA ALA A 93 16.49 -9.08 35.30
C ALA A 93 16.16 -10.48 34.72
N ASP A 94 16.57 -10.64 33.45
CA ASP A 94 17.11 -11.85 32.81
C ASP A 94 16.18 -12.82 32.07
N ARG A 95 16.45 -12.96 30.75
CA ARG A 95 16.84 -14.19 30.01
C ARG A 95 16.54 -13.99 28.52
N ASN A 96 17.53 -13.68 27.69
CA ASN A 96 18.49 -14.61 27.06
C ASN A 96 17.80 -15.66 26.15
N ASP A 97 17.51 -15.28 24.91
CA ASP A 97 17.28 -16.23 23.82
C ASP A 97 18.60 -16.41 23.05
N THR A 98 19.38 -17.39 23.50
CA THR A 98 20.60 -17.83 22.83
C THR A 98 20.22 -18.60 21.57
N TYR A 99 20.64 -18.07 20.43
CA TYR A 99 20.61 -18.69 19.11
C TYR A 99 21.37 -20.03 19.16
N ALA A 100 20.64 -21.14 19.14
CA ALA A 100 21.20 -22.48 19.04
C ALA A 100 21.47 -22.80 17.56
N ASP A 101 22.70 -22.53 17.11
CA ASP A 101 23.32 -23.26 16.01
C ASP A 101 23.84 -24.60 16.56
N GLU A 102 23.20 -25.72 16.20
CA GLU A 102 23.84 -27.04 16.22
C GLU A 102 23.49 -27.84 14.96
N TYR A 103 24.56 -28.10 14.21
CA TYR A 103 24.83 -29.12 13.16
C TYR A 103 24.33 -28.93 11.73
#